data_AF-Q5I4B8-F1
#
_entry.id   AF-Q5I4B8-F1
#
_cell.length_a   1.000
_cell.length_b   1.000
_cell.length_c   1.000
_cell.angle_alpha   90.00
_cell.angle_beta   90.00
_cell.angle_gamma   90.00
#
_symmetry.space_group_name_H-M   'P 1'
#
loop_
_entity.id
_entity.type
_entity.pdbx_description
1 polymer ?
#
loop_
_entity_poly.entity_id
_entity_poly.type
_entity_poly.pdbx_seq_one_letter_code
_entity_poly.pdbx_strand_id
1 'polypeptide(L)'
;ATFRVLAKVLAELGKVSRKIAVGVDNESGGSWTALNAYFRSGTTDVILPDLVPNQKALLYRGGKDTGPVATGVVGVLAYAMSDGNTLAILFSVPYDYNLYSNWWNVKVYSGKRRADQGMSEDLSYGNPYGGDNGWHARKLAYGLKERGFMKSSAQSILEIHATKA
;
A
#
# COMPACT_ATOMS: atom_id res chain seq x y z
N ALA A 1 18.25 -2.01 -1.79
CA ALA A 1 18.14 -3.33 -2.47
C ALA A 1 16.72 -3.90 -2.32
N THR A 2 15.71 -3.14 -2.75
CA THR A 2 14.29 -3.30 -2.36
C THR A 2 13.44 -3.98 -3.44
N PHE A 3 13.51 -3.53 -4.71
CA PHE A 3 12.74 -4.14 -5.81
C PHE A 3 12.97 -5.64 -6.01
N ARG A 4 14.20 -6.15 -5.80
CA ARG A 4 14.49 -7.59 -5.92
C ARG A 4 13.75 -8.40 -4.85
N VAL A 5 13.61 -7.87 -3.64
CA VAL A 5 12.86 -8.51 -2.55
C VAL A 5 11.36 -8.51 -2.91
N LEU A 6 10.83 -7.38 -3.37
CA LEU A 6 9.42 -7.27 -3.77
C LEU A 6 9.08 -8.15 -4.98
N ALA A 7 10.02 -8.33 -5.91
CA ALA A 7 9.85 -9.27 -7.02
C ALA A 7 9.73 -10.73 -6.54
N LYS A 8 10.49 -11.13 -5.51
CA LYS A 8 10.35 -12.46 -4.90
C LYS A 8 9.01 -12.63 -4.19
N VAL A 9 8.59 -11.64 -3.40
CA VAL A 9 7.27 -11.61 -2.74
C VAL A 9 6.14 -11.76 -3.76
N LEU A 10 6.25 -11.08 -4.90
CA LEU A 10 5.27 -11.18 -5.99
C LEU A 10 5.26 -12.55 -6.67
N ALA A 11 6.42 -13.21 -6.78
CA ALA A 11 6.56 -14.54 -7.35
C ALA A 11 5.88 -15.61 -6.47
N GLU A 12 5.93 -15.46 -5.14
CA GLU A 12 5.31 -16.38 -4.18
C GLU A 12 3.77 -16.46 -4.30
N LEU A 13 3.11 -15.41 -4.82
CA LEU A 13 1.67 -15.45 -5.12
C LEU A 13 1.30 -16.40 -6.29
N GLY A 14 2.29 -16.98 -6.97
CA GLY A 14 2.05 -17.92 -8.07
C GLY A 14 1.36 -17.28 -9.28
N LYS A 15 0.55 -18.07 -9.99
CA LYS A 15 -0.09 -17.70 -11.26
C LYS A 15 -1.40 -16.92 -11.06
N VAL A 16 -1.32 -15.74 -10.44
CA VAL A 16 -2.44 -14.80 -10.30
C VAL A 16 -2.25 -13.63 -11.26
N SER A 17 -3.30 -13.29 -12.03
CA SER A 17 -3.22 -12.30 -13.12
C SER A 17 -3.23 -10.84 -12.66
N ARG A 18 -3.76 -10.55 -11.46
CA ARG A 18 -3.72 -9.24 -10.80
C ARG A 18 -3.18 -9.43 -9.40
N LYS A 19 -2.01 -8.88 -9.13
CA LYS A 19 -1.33 -9.04 -7.84
C LYS A 19 -0.39 -7.89 -7.56
N ILE A 20 -0.12 -7.67 -6.28
CA ILE A 20 0.77 -6.62 -5.80
C ILE A 20 1.67 -7.14 -4.68
N ALA A 21 2.93 -6.71 -4.71
CA ALA A 21 3.83 -6.76 -3.57
C ALA A 21 4.05 -5.33 -3.06
N VAL A 22 3.86 -5.12 -1.75
CA VAL A 22 3.98 -3.82 -1.09
C VAL A 22 5.15 -3.87 -0.13
N GLY A 23 6.05 -2.90 -0.23
CA GLY A 23 7.13 -2.65 0.72
C GLY A 23 7.04 -1.24 1.25
N VAL A 24 7.05 -1.07 2.57
CA VAL A 24 7.04 0.26 3.20
C VAL A 24 8.15 0.33 4.22
N ASP A 25 9.12 1.21 3.98
CA ASP A 25 10.20 1.48 4.92
C ASP A 25 9.74 2.50 5.96
N ASN A 26 9.89 2.14 7.24
CA ASN A 26 9.58 3.01 8.35
C ASN A 26 10.84 3.76 8.77
N GLU A 27 10.96 5.01 8.34
CA GLU A 27 11.98 5.96 8.76
C GLU A 27 11.34 7.19 9.45
N SER A 28 10.14 6.99 10.02
CA SER A 28 9.34 8.08 10.62
C SER A 28 9.85 8.50 12.00
N GLY A 29 10.80 7.76 12.57
CA GLY A 29 11.38 7.98 13.91
C GLY A 29 10.60 7.34 15.06
N GLY A 30 9.58 6.52 14.77
CA GLY A 30 8.76 5.83 15.75
C GLY A 30 8.34 4.46 15.25
N SER A 31 7.74 3.63 16.11
CA SER A 31 7.18 2.34 15.69
C SER A 31 5.77 2.50 15.16
N TRP A 32 5.38 1.55 14.30
CA TRP A 32 4.00 1.40 13.83
C TRP A 32 3.43 0.07 14.31
N THR A 33 2.15 0.06 14.68
CA THR A 33 1.39 -1.13 15.06
C THR A 33 0.24 -1.35 14.09
N ALA A 34 0.11 -2.55 13.51
CA ALA A 34 -0.92 -2.85 12.54
C ALA A 34 -2.32 -2.68 13.13
N LEU A 35 -3.22 -2.03 12.37
CA LEU A 35 -4.64 -1.93 12.73
C LEU A 35 -5.47 -2.95 11.94
N ASN A 36 -5.46 -2.83 10.61
CA ASN A 36 -6.08 -3.79 9.67
C ASN A 36 -5.71 -3.48 8.21
N ALA A 37 -6.02 -4.44 7.35
CA ALA A 37 -6.16 -4.24 5.92
C ALA A 37 -7.66 -4.24 5.56
N TYR A 38 -8.08 -3.30 4.73
CA TYR A 38 -9.41 -3.29 4.10
C TYR A 38 -9.24 -3.59 2.61
N PHE A 39 -9.90 -4.61 2.10
CA PHE A 39 -9.90 -4.93 0.66
C PHE A 39 -11.27 -4.58 0.06
N ARG A 40 -11.27 -3.62 -0.86
CA ARG A 40 -12.43 -3.31 -1.70
C ARG A 40 -12.59 -4.34 -2.82
N SER A 41 -11.48 -4.91 -3.28
CA SER A 41 -11.43 -5.95 -4.31
C SER A 41 -10.21 -6.84 -4.11
N GLY A 42 -10.36 -8.15 -4.30
CA GLY A 42 -9.31 -9.12 -4.08
C GLY A 42 -9.12 -9.46 -2.60
N THR A 43 -8.02 -10.16 -2.33
CA THR A 43 -7.74 -10.74 -1.02
C THR A 43 -6.22 -10.85 -0.77
N THR A 44 -5.87 -11.40 0.37
CA THR A 44 -4.50 -11.66 0.82
C THR A 44 -4.46 -12.98 1.59
N ASP A 45 -3.32 -13.65 1.57
CA ASP A 45 -3.02 -14.86 2.32
C ASP A 45 -2.04 -14.61 3.48
N VAL A 46 -1.66 -13.35 3.72
CA VAL A 46 -0.70 -12.96 4.75
C VAL A 46 -1.31 -12.00 5.76
N ILE A 47 -0.82 -12.09 7.00
CA ILE A 47 -1.18 -11.17 8.08
C ILE A 47 -0.32 -9.91 7.94
N LEU A 48 -0.90 -8.74 8.22
CA LEU A 48 -0.12 -7.50 8.31
C LEU A 48 0.93 -7.63 9.42
N PRO A 49 2.22 -7.30 9.15
CA PRO A 49 3.24 -7.30 10.19
C PRO A 49 2.81 -6.44 11.38
N ASP A 50 2.66 -7.07 12.55
CA ASP A 50 2.05 -6.45 13.74
C ASP A 50 2.83 -5.22 14.21
N LEU A 51 4.14 -5.34 14.37
CA LEU A 51 5.02 -4.25 14.79
C LEU A 51 6.07 -3.95 13.72
N VAL A 52 6.17 -2.69 13.31
CA VAL A 52 7.20 -2.19 12.38
C VAL A 52 8.01 -1.12 13.11
N PRO A 53 9.15 -1.48 13.74
CA PRO A 53 10.04 -0.50 14.37
C PRO A 53 10.59 0.52 13.36
N ASN A 54 11.07 1.65 13.85
CA ASN A 54 11.86 2.58 13.04
C ASN A 54 13.10 1.87 12.45
N GLN A 55 13.50 2.23 11.23
CA GLN A 55 14.54 1.60 10.41
C GLN A 55 14.25 0.13 10.06
N LYS A 56 12.97 -0.25 9.98
CA LYS A 56 12.52 -1.54 9.45
C LYS A 56 11.49 -1.31 8.37
N ALA A 57 11.48 -2.22 7.40
CA ALA A 57 10.46 -2.25 6.37
C ALA A 57 9.45 -3.35 6.63
N LEU A 58 8.18 -3.08 6.36
CA LEU A 58 7.16 -4.11 6.24
C LEU A 58 7.12 -4.65 4.81
N LEU A 59 6.82 -5.94 4.67
CA LEU A 59 6.51 -6.59 3.40
C LEU A 59 5.09 -7.13 3.46
N TYR A 60 4.31 -6.87 2.43
CA TYR A 60 2.93 -7.31 2.32
C TYR A 60 2.57 -7.67 0.88
N ARG A 61 1.46 -8.38 0.68
CA ARG A 61 1.02 -8.80 -0.65
C ARG A 61 -0.48 -8.97 -0.74
N GLY A 62 -1.00 -8.87 -1.95
CA GLY A 62 -2.39 -9.15 -2.26
C GLY A 62 -2.57 -9.60 -3.71
N GLY A 63 -3.68 -10.28 -3.98
CA GLY A 63 -4.07 -10.73 -5.31
C GLY A 63 -5.57 -10.57 -5.52
N LYS A 64 -6.01 -10.63 -6.78
CA LYS A 64 -7.44 -10.76 -7.07
C LYS A 64 -7.99 -12.07 -6.51
N ASP A 65 -9.30 -12.11 -6.31
CA ASP A 65 -10.01 -13.34 -5.99
C ASP A 65 -9.77 -14.39 -7.08
N THR A 66 -9.65 -15.65 -6.67
CA THR A 66 -9.46 -16.76 -7.60
C THR A 66 -10.75 -17.03 -8.40
N GLY A 67 -10.61 -17.69 -9.55
CA GLY A 67 -11.74 -18.00 -10.42
C GLY A 67 -12.06 -16.95 -11.49
N PRO A 68 -13.13 -17.17 -12.28
CA PRO A 68 -13.47 -16.40 -13.48
C PRO A 68 -14.18 -15.08 -13.13
N VAL A 69 -13.59 -14.29 -12.22
CA VAL A 69 -14.09 -12.99 -11.80
C VAL A 69 -13.21 -11.87 -12.36
N ALA A 70 -13.84 -10.88 -12.99
CA ALA A 70 -13.18 -9.73 -13.60
C ALA A 70 -12.84 -8.63 -12.57
N THR A 71 -12.13 -9.02 -11.50
CA THR A 71 -11.76 -8.16 -10.39
C THR A 71 -10.25 -7.89 -10.34
N GLY A 72 -9.88 -6.77 -9.72
CA GLY A 72 -8.50 -6.37 -9.48
C GLY A 72 -8.02 -6.77 -8.08
N VAL A 73 -7.03 -6.04 -7.58
CA VAL A 73 -6.68 -6.03 -6.16
C VAL A 73 -6.57 -4.58 -5.68
N VAL A 74 -7.49 -4.19 -4.78
CA VAL A 74 -7.63 -2.82 -4.30
C VAL A 74 -7.82 -2.86 -2.79
N GLY A 75 -6.96 -2.18 -2.05
CA GLY A 75 -7.02 -2.19 -0.59
C GLY A 75 -6.30 -1.03 0.08
N VAL A 76 -6.59 -0.87 1.36
CA VAL A 76 -5.98 0.11 2.25
C VAL A 76 -5.37 -0.61 3.44
N LEU A 77 -4.10 -0.32 3.73
CA LEU A 77 -3.42 -0.77 4.94
C LEU A 77 -3.44 0.38 5.95
N ALA A 78 -3.81 0.11 7.20
CA ALA A 78 -3.76 1.09 8.28
C ALA A 78 -2.84 0.62 9.41
N TYR A 79 -1.99 1.54 9.88
CA TYR A 79 -1.05 1.36 10.96
C TYR A 79 -1.18 2.51 11.97
N ALA A 80 -1.32 2.19 13.25
CA ALA A 80 -1.21 3.18 14.32
C ALA A 80 0.27 3.52 14.54
N MET A 81 0.61 4.79 14.47
CA MET A 81 1.96 5.30 14.73
C MET A 81 2.12 5.61 16.23
N SER A 82 3.37 5.58 16.71
CA SER A 82 3.70 5.84 18.12
C SER A 82 3.36 7.26 18.60
N ASP A 83 3.12 8.21 17.68
CA ASP A 83 2.67 9.56 17.99
C ASP A 83 1.14 9.67 18.20
N GLY A 84 0.42 8.56 18.10
CA GLY A 84 -1.03 8.49 18.28
C GLY A 84 -1.85 8.66 17.00
N ASN A 85 -1.22 8.91 15.85
CA ASN A 85 -1.88 9.06 14.55
C ASN A 85 -1.94 7.73 13.78
N THR A 86 -2.57 7.74 12.60
CA THR A 86 -2.68 6.57 11.72
C THR A 86 -2.04 6.84 10.38
N LEU A 87 -1.08 6.00 9.97
CA LEU A 87 -0.60 5.91 8.61
C LEU A 87 -1.53 5.01 7.78
N ALA A 88 -2.05 5.53 6.67
CA ALA A 88 -2.86 4.77 5.73
C ALA A 88 -2.20 4.71 4.35
N ILE A 89 -2.21 3.54 3.74
CA ILE A 89 -1.59 3.27 2.43
C ILE A 89 -2.64 2.62 1.52
N LEU A 90 -3.02 3.30 0.44
CA LEU A 90 -3.87 2.77 -0.62
C LEU A 90 -3.03 2.15 -1.73
N PHE A 91 -3.48 1.01 -2.24
CA PHE A 91 -3.08 0.50 -3.55
C PHE A 91 -4.31 0.09 -4.36
N SER A 92 -4.24 0.28 -5.67
CA SER A 92 -5.27 -0.11 -6.62
C SER A 92 -4.63 -0.67 -7.87
N VAL A 93 -4.89 -1.95 -8.15
CA VAL A 93 -4.50 -2.63 -9.38
C VAL A 93 -5.78 -3.12 -10.07
N PRO A 94 -6.28 -2.42 -11.11
CA PRO A 94 -7.57 -2.73 -11.71
C PRO A 94 -7.51 -4.00 -12.56
N TYR A 95 -8.68 -4.56 -12.84
CA TYR A 95 -8.80 -5.62 -13.84
C TYR A 95 -8.63 -5.07 -15.25
N ASP A 96 -9.40 -4.05 -15.64
CA ASP A 96 -9.42 -3.54 -17.01
C ASP A 96 -8.51 -2.31 -17.18
N TYR A 97 -7.43 -2.47 -17.94
CA TYR A 97 -6.49 -1.38 -18.23
C TYR A 97 -6.87 -0.54 -19.45
N ASN A 98 -7.93 -0.89 -20.19
CA ASN A 98 -8.44 -0.04 -21.26
C ASN A 98 -9.12 1.23 -20.71
N LEU A 99 -9.64 1.15 -19.48
CA LEU A 99 -10.37 2.23 -18.80
C LEU A 99 -9.68 2.73 -17.53
N TYR A 100 -8.86 1.89 -16.88
CA TYR A 100 -8.27 2.21 -15.59
C TYR A 100 -6.75 2.07 -15.60
N SER A 101 -6.12 2.63 -14.56
CA SER A 101 -4.67 2.54 -14.33
C SER A 101 -4.40 2.16 -12.88
N ASN A 102 -3.16 1.79 -12.58
CA ASN A 102 -2.73 1.59 -11.21
C ASN A 102 -2.74 2.93 -10.46
N TRP A 103 -3.14 2.90 -9.20
CA TRP A 103 -3.15 4.07 -8.32
C TRP A 103 -2.67 3.70 -6.92
N TRP A 104 -2.01 4.64 -6.24
CA TRP A 104 -1.62 4.49 -4.84
C TRP A 104 -1.64 5.83 -4.12
N ASN A 105 -1.78 5.79 -2.80
CA ASN A 105 -1.81 7.00 -1.99
C ASN A 105 -1.32 6.71 -0.57
N VAL A 106 -0.80 7.73 0.11
CA VAL A 106 -0.38 7.68 1.51
C VAL A 106 -0.93 8.92 2.21
N LYS A 107 -1.54 8.73 3.38
CA LYS A 107 -2.06 9.82 4.21
C LYS A 107 -1.88 9.50 5.68
N VAL A 108 -1.66 10.52 6.49
CA VAL A 108 -1.68 10.41 7.94
C VAL A 108 -2.98 11.00 8.47
N TYR A 109 -3.73 10.22 9.23
CA TYR A 109 -4.97 10.65 9.90
C TYR A 109 -4.71 10.92 11.37
N SER A 110 -5.42 11.90 11.93
CA SER A 110 -5.42 12.15 13.37
C SER A 110 -6.00 10.95 14.13
N GLY A 111 -5.34 10.55 15.21
CA GLY A 111 -5.82 9.46 16.07
C GLY A 111 -5.69 8.06 15.46
N LYS A 112 -6.19 7.03 16.18
CA LYS A 112 -6.25 5.65 15.71
C LYS A 112 -7.51 5.41 14.88
N ARG A 113 -7.34 5.11 13.58
CA ARG A 113 -8.44 4.88 12.64
C ARG A 113 -8.22 3.60 11.86
N ARG A 114 -9.18 2.69 11.88
CA ARG A 114 -9.13 1.45 11.08
C ARG A 114 -9.39 1.77 9.61
N ALA A 115 -8.77 1.03 8.71
CA ALA A 115 -9.07 1.11 7.29
C ALA A 115 -10.50 0.58 7.03
N ASP A 116 -11.26 1.32 6.23
CA ASP A 116 -12.63 1.01 5.83
C ASP A 116 -12.92 1.58 4.43
N GLN A 117 -14.15 1.40 3.94
CA GLN A 117 -14.59 1.96 2.66
C GLN A 117 -14.43 3.49 2.61
N GLY A 118 -14.73 4.21 3.69
CA GLY A 118 -14.62 5.67 3.72
C GLY A 118 -13.18 6.15 3.62
N MET A 119 -12.22 5.46 4.25
CA MET A 119 -10.80 5.72 4.09
C MET A 119 -10.32 5.36 2.68
N SER A 120 -10.84 4.28 2.09
CA SER A 120 -10.54 3.89 0.70
C SER A 120 -11.00 4.96 -0.29
N GLU A 121 -12.20 5.51 -0.12
CA GLU A 121 -12.74 6.59 -0.95
C GLU A 121 -11.97 7.89 -0.77
N ASP A 122 -11.67 8.31 0.46
CA ASP A 122 -10.90 9.52 0.75
C ASP A 122 -9.49 9.47 0.11
N LEU A 123 -8.81 8.32 0.19
CA LEU A 123 -7.52 8.14 -0.48
C LEU A 123 -7.65 8.07 -2.00
N SER A 124 -8.71 7.48 -2.54
CA SER A 124 -8.88 7.30 -3.99
C SER A 124 -9.33 8.57 -4.70
N TYR A 125 -10.23 9.35 -4.10
CA TYR A 125 -10.78 10.58 -4.68
C TYR A 125 -10.02 11.85 -4.26
N GLY A 126 -9.02 11.74 -3.38
CA GLY A 126 -8.14 12.84 -3.03
C GLY A 126 -7.18 13.21 -4.17
N ASN A 127 -5.91 12.88 -4.01
CA ASN A 127 -4.89 13.09 -5.03
C ASN A 127 -3.93 11.88 -5.07
N PRO A 128 -4.40 10.70 -5.52
CA PRO A 128 -3.54 9.52 -5.61
C PRO A 128 -2.48 9.70 -6.72
N TYR A 129 -1.34 9.04 -6.54
CA TYR A 129 -0.32 8.94 -7.58
C TYR A 129 -0.65 7.79 -8.53
N GLY A 130 -0.31 7.96 -9.80
CA GLY A 130 -0.34 6.86 -10.76
C GLY A 130 0.70 5.80 -10.41
N GLY A 131 0.39 4.54 -10.67
CA GLY A 131 1.40 3.51 -10.87
C GLY A 131 1.96 3.66 -12.27
N ASP A 132 2.86 4.62 -12.45
CA ASP A 132 3.36 5.09 -13.75
C ASP A 132 4.84 4.73 -13.98
N ASN A 133 5.43 3.92 -13.10
CA ASN A 133 6.86 3.63 -13.07
C ASN A 133 7.73 4.87 -12.78
N GLY A 134 7.16 5.89 -12.13
CA GLY A 134 7.84 7.06 -11.61
C GLY A 134 7.96 7.06 -10.08
N TRP A 135 8.96 7.79 -9.58
CA TRP A 135 9.05 8.11 -8.15
C TRP A 135 8.28 9.40 -7.86
N HIS A 136 7.39 9.36 -6.87
CA HIS A 136 6.62 10.50 -6.40
C HIS A 136 6.92 10.77 -4.93
N ALA A 137 6.80 12.02 -4.51
CA ALA A 137 6.99 12.41 -3.12
C ALA A 137 6.11 13.60 -2.75
N ARG A 138 5.62 13.63 -1.50
CA ARG A 138 4.98 14.81 -0.90
C ARG A 138 5.24 14.87 0.59
N LYS A 139 4.91 16.01 1.17
CA LYS A 139 4.82 16.15 2.63
C LYS A 139 3.50 15.52 3.09
N LEU A 140 3.58 14.80 4.20
CA LEU A 140 2.43 14.33 4.96
C LEU A 140 2.19 15.27 6.14
N ALA A 141 1.06 15.09 6.82
CA ALA A 141 0.82 15.75 8.09
C ALA A 141 1.80 15.25 9.17
N TYR A 142 1.85 15.95 10.31
CA TYR A 142 2.61 15.54 11.50
C TYR A 142 4.14 15.40 11.30
N GLY A 143 4.71 16.26 10.45
CA GLY A 143 6.17 16.33 10.28
C GLY A 143 6.76 15.12 9.55
N LEU A 144 5.96 14.44 8.73
CA LEU A 144 6.40 13.33 7.89
C LEU A 144 6.38 13.72 6.41
N LYS A 145 7.07 12.94 5.58
CA LYS A 145 6.98 12.96 4.12
C LYS A 145 7.09 11.54 3.61
N GLU A 146 6.47 11.24 2.48
CA GLU A 146 6.69 9.99 1.78
C GLU A 146 7.40 10.18 0.45
N ARG A 147 8.12 9.14 0.05
CA ARG A 147 8.60 8.96 -1.31
C ARG A 147 8.28 7.53 -1.74
N GLY A 148 7.60 7.36 -2.87
CA GLY A 148 7.22 6.03 -3.32
C GLY A 148 7.18 5.87 -4.82
N PHE A 149 7.03 4.62 -5.24
CA PHE A 149 7.06 4.17 -6.62
C PHE A 149 6.08 3.01 -6.79
N MET A 150 5.29 3.03 -7.86
CA MET A 150 4.44 1.90 -8.21
C MET A 150 4.57 1.54 -9.69
N LYS A 151 4.74 0.25 -9.99
CA LYS A 151 4.74 -0.24 -11.38
C LYS A 151 3.36 -0.12 -12.03
N SER A 152 3.32 0.12 -13.33
CA SER A 152 2.06 0.22 -14.11
C SER A 152 1.44 -1.13 -14.49
N SER A 153 2.17 -2.23 -14.32
CA SER A 153 1.73 -3.56 -14.75
C SER A 153 0.70 -4.20 -13.80
N ALA A 154 -0.08 -5.13 -14.34
CA ALA A 154 -1.02 -5.99 -13.62
C ALA A 154 -0.41 -6.83 -12.48
N GLN A 155 0.87 -7.16 -12.59
CA GLN A 155 1.67 -7.72 -11.52
C GLN A 155 2.55 -6.58 -10.99
N SER A 156 2.02 -5.83 -10.03
CA SER A 156 2.60 -4.56 -9.60
C SER A 156 3.51 -4.71 -8.38
N ILE A 157 4.41 -3.74 -8.22
CA ILE A 157 5.22 -3.54 -7.04
C ILE A 157 4.96 -2.11 -6.57
N LEU A 158 4.65 -1.93 -5.29
CA LEU A 158 4.58 -0.64 -4.61
C LEU A 158 5.68 -0.58 -3.55
N GLU A 159 6.58 0.39 -3.68
CA GLU A 159 7.64 0.68 -2.72
C GLU A 159 7.43 2.09 -2.16
N ILE A 160 7.42 2.23 -0.83
CA ILE A 160 7.22 3.51 -0.14
C ILE A 160 8.29 3.66 0.95
N HIS A 161 8.78 4.87 1.11
CA HIS A 161 9.68 5.30 2.18
C HIS A 161 8.97 6.41 2.95
N ALA A 162 8.63 6.16 4.22
CA ALA A 162 8.02 7.19 5.09
C ALA A 162 9.11 7.75 6.01
N THR A 163 9.44 9.03 5.85
CA THR A 163 10.56 9.69 6.54
C THR A 163 10.07 10.90 7.33
N LYS A 164 10.89 11.39 8.27
CA LYS A 164 10.70 12.73 8.83
C LYS A 164 10.84 13.81 7.74
N ALA A 165 9.96 14.81 7.78
CA ALA A 165 9.93 15.92 6.82
C ALA A 165 11.23 16.72 6.84
#